data_AF-A0A3D3R4V2-F1
#
_entry.id   AF-A0A3D3R4V2-F1
#
_cell.length_a   1.000
_cell.length_b   1.000
_cell.length_c   1.000
_cell.angle_alpha   90.00
_cell.angle_beta   90.00
_cell.angle_gamma   90.00
#
_symmetry.space_group_name_H-M   'P 1'
#
loop_
_entity.id
_entity.type
_entity.pdbx_description
1 polymer ?
#
loop_
_entity_poly.entity_id
_entity_poly.type
_entity_poly.pdbx_seq_one_letter_code
_entity_poly.pdbx_strand_id
1 'polypeptide(L)'
;AVFAIHPVQVETVVWISSRKGLLSGAFILASLWYWLRKDRTLEQNTCGFLCFIGALLSKALAVVVPAIVFCYDYWVAKVPFREAVRKQVFPGCCALLLLVITMLAQTSELGGVRDHFGMSKLELISVDTVIMSKYVQMLLWPGTRSVLYDPPTSGIAWNVVISATCWLLTALLFVRMGKRQPLILFAGATFILLLIPVLNLFPITTLMNDRYLYLPSIPFFALIFAGAMQLLERLRDRILVHVLPGKSRSGYFLPAVFGVLVLALLTRFSWQTERYLTVWRDGLTLWQYTSTQVPEIPVVQIQLANSYHSQGDSERAVNILRHALQQTKPDELDRERMQQKIREWSSVK
;
A
#
# COMPACT_ATOMS: atom_id res chain seq x y z
N ALA A 1 13.51 10.41 -3.17
CA ALA A 1 14.37 9.35 -3.71
C ALA A 1 13.84 7.96 -3.34
N VAL A 2 13.87 7.56 -2.05
CA VAL A 2 13.47 6.20 -1.61
C VAL A 2 12.08 5.81 -2.11
N PHE A 3 11.07 6.66 -1.94
CA PHE A 3 9.72 6.43 -2.46
C PHE A 3 9.70 5.99 -3.93
N ALA A 4 10.41 6.71 -4.80
CA ALA A 4 10.35 6.53 -6.25
C ALA A 4 11.01 5.24 -6.73
N ILE A 5 12.06 4.77 -6.05
CA ILE A 5 12.83 3.58 -6.45
C ILE A 5 12.52 2.35 -5.59
N HIS A 6 11.65 2.49 -4.57
CA HIS A 6 11.32 1.39 -3.68
C HIS A 6 10.59 0.30 -4.48
N PRO A 7 10.98 -0.98 -4.41
CA PRO A 7 10.43 -1.95 -5.36
C PRO A 7 8.97 -2.34 -5.10
N VAL A 8 8.36 -1.86 -4.01
CA VAL A 8 6.89 -1.95 -3.80
C VAL A 8 6.10 -1.10 -4.79
N GLN A 9 6.73 -0.11 -5.44
CA GLN A 9 6.06 0.73 -6.42
C GLN A 9 5.91 0.06 -7.79
N VAL A 10 6.65 -1.03 -8.05
CA VAL A 10 6.70 -1.68 -9.36
C VAL A 10 5.30 -2.05 -9.85
N GLU A 11 4.51 -2.72 -9.03
CA GLU A 11 3.14 -3.11 -9.41
C GLU A 11 2.31 -1.86 -9.78
N THR A 12 2.38 -0.80 -8.98
CA THR A 12 1.58 0.41 -9.20
C THR A 12 1.95 1.13 -10.50
N VAL A 13 3.24 1.12 -10.85
CA VAL A 13 3.80 1.88 -11.97
C VAL A 13 3.72 1.10 -13.29
N VAL A 14 4.09 -0.17 -13.28
CA VAL A 14 4.24 -0.97 -14.52
C VAL A 14 2.92 -1.58 -14.96
N TRP A 15 2.01 -1.87 -14.03
CA TRP A 15 0.75 -2.52 -14.38
C TRP A 15 -0.21 -1.52 -15.03
N ILE A 16 -0.56 -1.77 -16.30
CA ILE A 16 -1.36 -0.84 -17.10
C ILE A 16 -2.77 -0.57 -16.54
N SER A 17 -3.35 -1.53 -15.81
CA SER A 17 -4.64 -1.37 -15.14
C SER A 17 -4.55 -0.50 -13.87
N SER A 18 -3.34 -0.24 -13.38
CA SER A 18 -3.07 0.63 -12.23
C SER A 18 -3.06 2.13 -12.57
N ARG A 19 -3.21 2.51 -13.85
CA ARG A 19 -3.23 3.93 -14.30
C ARG A 19 -4.19 4.81 -13.49
N LYS A 20 -5.39 4.30 -13.17
CA LYS A 20 -6.37 4.99 -12.31
C LYS A 20 -5.84 5.29 -10.90
N GLY A 21 -5.00 4.40 -10.36
CA GLY A 21 -4.33 4.57 -9.08
C GLY A 21 -3.27 5.66 -9.10
N LEU A 22 -2.44 5.70 -10.16
CA LEU A 22 -1.44 6.75 -10.33
C LEU A 22 -2.06 8.14 -10.50
N LEU A 23 -3.12 8.24 -11.33
CA LEU A 23 -3.83 9.49 -11.55
C LEU A 23 -4.49 10.00 -10.25
N SER A 24 -5.19 9.11 -9.53
CA SER A 24 -5.78 9.44 -8.22
C SER A 24 -4.70 9.86 -7.23
N GLY A 25 -3.56 9.16 -7.19
CA GLY A 25 -2.43 9.52 -6.33
C GLY A 25 -1.85 10.90 -6.61
N ALA A 26 -1.68 11.26 -7.90
CA ALA A 26 -1.22 12.59 -8.29
C ALA A 26 -2.20 13.69 -7.83
N PHE A 27 -3.50 13.50 -8.05
CA PHE A 27 -4.52 14.43 -7.59
C PHE A 27 -4.65 14.52 -6.07
N ILE A 28 -4.49 13.42 -5.33
CA ILE A 28 -4.44 13.41 -3.86
C ILE A 28 -3.26 14.26 -3.38
N LEU A 29 -2.06 14.04 -3.93
CA LEU A 29 -0.87 14.81 -3.54
C LEU A 29 -1.01 16.30 -3.88
N ALA A 30 -1.57 16.64 -5.05
CA ALA A 30 -1.87 18.02 -5.41
C ALA A 30 -2.89 18.67 -4.47
N SER A 31 -3.96 17.95 -4.12
CA SER A 31 -4.95 18.42 -3.15
C SER A 31 -4.32 18.69 -1.78
N LEU A 32 -3.52 17.75 -1.27
CA LEU A 32 -2.80 17.91 -0.02
C LEU A 32 -1.77 19.04 -0.07
N TRP A 33 -1.10 19.26 -1.20
CA TRP A 33 -0.17 20.40 -1.38
C TRP A 33 -0.85 21.76 -1.19
N TYR A 34 -2.10 21.90 -1.62
CA TYR A 34 -2.89 23.11 -1.43
C TYR A 34 -3.49 23.21 -0.02
N TRP A 35 -3.97 22.09 0.54
CA TRP A 35 -4.72 22.08 1.80
C TRP A 35 -3.87 21.92 3.07
N LEU A 36 -2.66 21.35 3.01
CA LEU A 36 -1.78 21.22 4.18
C LEU A 36 -1.04 22.53 4.50
N ARG A 37 -1.80 23.59 4.76
CA ARG A 37 -1.35 24.96 5.07
C ARG A 37 -2.19 25.53 6.21
N LYS A 38 -1.55 26.31 7.09
CA LYS A 38 -2.23 26.93 8.24
C LYS A 38 -3.29 27.91 7.78
N ASP A 39 -2.89 28.82 6.90
CA ASP A 39 -3.76 29.82 6.28
C ASP A 39 -3.88 29.50 4.79
N ARG A 40 -5.12 29.45 4.28
CA ARG A 40 -5.43 29.07 2.89
C ARG A 40 -6.12 30.23 2.19
N THR A 41 -5.63 30.59 1.02
CA THR A 41 -6.34 31.54 0.15
C THR A 41 -7.57 30.87 -0.48
N LEU A 42 -8.50 31.67 -1.00
CA LEU A 42 -9.64 31.14 -1.75
C LEU A 42 -9.18 30.30 -2.95
N GLU A 43 -8.16 30.78 -3.67
CA GLU A 43 -7.54 30.06 -4.79
C GLU A 43 -7.00 28.69 -4.37
N GLN A 44 -6.22 28.63 -3.28
CA GLN A 44 -5.69 27.36 -2.77
C GLN A 44 -6.81 26.40 -2.34
N ASN A 45 -7.86 26.91 -1.69
CA ASN A 45 -9.02 26.09 -1.33
C ASN A 45 -9.72 25.51 -2.56
N THR A 46 -9.95 26.34 -3.59
CA THR A 46 -10.59 25.94 -4.84
C THR A 46 -9.73 24.95 -5.61
N CYS A 47 -8.44 25.23 -5.84
CA CYS A 47 -7.52 24.32 -6.52
C CYS A 47 -7.39 22.98 -5.77
N GLY A 48 -7.28 23.01 -4.45
CA GLY A 48 -7.23 21.81 -3.62
C GLY A 48 -8.51 20.98 -3.71
N PHE A 49 -9.67 21.64 -3.78
CA PHE A 49 -10.97 20.99 -3.96
C PHE A 49 -11.13 20.37 -5.35
N LEU A 50 -10.75 21.09 -6.41
CA LEU A 50 -10.79 20.57 -7.78
C LEU A 50 -9.90 19.34 -7.93
N CYS A 51 -8.68 19.39 -7.38
CA CYS A 51 -7.79 18.23 -7.35
C CYS A 51 -8.43 17.07 -6.55
N PHE A 52 -9.04 17.35 -5.40
CA PHE A 52 -9.72 16.33 -4.61
C PHE A 52 -10.86 15.64 -5.36
N ILE A 53 -11.71 16.39 -6.08
CA ILE A 53 -12.75 15.82 -6.93
C ILE A 53 -12.15 14.99 -8.06
N GLY A 54 -11.11 15.49 -8.73
CA GLY A 54 -10.37 14.72 -9.73
C GLY A 54 -9.81 13.39 -9.19
N ALA A 55 -9.36 13.40 -7.93
CA ALA A 55 -8.89 12.19 -7.25
C ALA A 55 -10.02 11.18 -6.99
N LEU A 56 -11.17 11.64 -6.49
CA LEU A 56 -12.34 10.81 -6.21
C LEU A 56 -12.93 10.20 -7.49
N LEU A 57 -13.01 10.98 -8.57
CA LEU A 57 -13.47 10.52 -9.88
C LEU A 57 -12.50 9.50 -10.51
N SER A 58 -11.22 9.55 -10.13
CA SER A 58 -10.21 8.58 -10.60
C SER A 58 -10.24 7.26 -9.82
N LYS A 59 -10.35 7.33 -8.48
CA LYS A 59 -10.38 6.15 -7.60
C LYS A 59 -10.98 6.50 -6.23
N ALA A 60 -11.82 5.62 -5.69
CA ALA A 60 -12.46 5.77 -4.38
C ALA A 60 -11.47 5.92 -3.19
N LEU A 61 -10.19 5.56 -3.37
CA LEU A 61 -9.14 5.73 -2.35
C LEU A 61 -9.06 7.17 -1.80
N ALA A 62 -9.39 8.18 -2.62
CA ALA A 62 -9.33 9.58 -2.21
C ALA A 62 -10.33 9.97 -1.10
N VAL A 63 -11.27 9.09 -0.71
CA VAL A 63 -12.25 9.33 0.35
C VAL A 63 -11.62 9.74 1.69
N VAL A 64 -10.35 9.39 1.92
CA VAL A 64 -9.63 9.67 3.17
C VAL A 64 -8.99 11.06 3.22
N VAL A 65 -8.96 11.81 2.11
CA VAL A 65 -8.32 13.13 2.06
C VAL A 65 -8.93 14.12 3.09
N PRO A 66 -10.25 14.25 3.25
CA PRO A 66 -10.82 15.15 4.25
C PRO A 66 -10.39 14.79 5.68
N ALA A 67 -10.25 13.49 5.98
CA ALA A 67 -9.76 13.02 7.28
C ALA A 67 -8.26 13.34 7.48
N ILE A 68 -7.44 13.21 6.43
CA ILE A 68 -6.01 13.60 6.48
C ILE A 68 -5.89 15.11 6.74
N VAL A 69 -6.65 15.93 6.02
CA VAL A 69 -6.64 17.39 6.19
C VAL A 69 -7.17 17.79 7.57
N PHE A 70 -8.20 17.11 8.08
CA PHE A 70 -8.67 17.28 9.45
C PHE A 70 -7.55 17.04 10.48
N CYS A 71 -6.82 15.91 10.35
CA CYS A 71 -5.70 15.59 11.22
C CYS A 71 -4.61 16.68 11.19
N TYR A 72 -4.32 17.22 10.02
CA TYR A 72 -3.40 18.34 9.88
C TYR A 72 -3.91 19.62 10.55
N ASP A 73 -5.17 20.00 10.27
CA ASP A 73 -5.77 21.23 10.79
C ASP A 73 -5.80 21.22 12.32
N TYR A 74 -6.19 20.09 12.91
CA TYR A 74 -6.30 19.95 14.36
C TYR A 74 -4.92 19.82 15.05
N TRP A 75 -4.06 18.90 14.60
CA TRP A 75 -2.81 18.64 15.31
C TRP A 75 -1.67 19.58 14.94
N VAL A 76 -1.53 19.97 13.67
CA VAL A 76 -0.39 20.74 13.16
C VAL A 76 -0.73 22.23 13.09
N ALA A 77 -1.82 22.60 12.41
CA ALA A 77 -2.22 24.00 12.26
C ALA A 77 -2.89 24.57 13.53
N LYS A 78 -3.25 23.72 14.49
CA LYS A 78 -3.89 24.07 15.78
C LYS A 78 -5.21 24.81 15.62
N VAL A 79 -5.96 24.50 14.56
CA VAL A 79 -7.32 24.99 14.35
C VAL A 79 -8.25 24.38 15.42
N PRO A 80 -9.16 25.16 16.04
CA PRO A 80 -10.12 24.62 16.99
C PRO A 80 -10.93 23.46 16.39
N PHE A 81 -11.18 22.41 17.18
CA PHE A 81 -11.82 21.18 16.73
C PHE A 81 -13.11 21.43 15.91
N ARG A 82 -14.02 22.27 16.42
CA ARG A 82 -15.30 22.60 15.76
C ARG A 82 -15.10 23.25 14.39
N GLU A 83 -14.09 24.11 14.24
CA GLU A 83 -13.79 24.76 12.98
C GLU A 83 -13.13 23.79 12.00
N ALA A 84 -12.20 22.95 12.48
CA ALA A 84 -11.58 21.90 11.68
C ALA A 84 -12.63 20.92 11.13
N VAL A 85 -13.58 20.48 11.96
CA VAL A 85 -14.71 19.65 11.50
C VAL A 85 -15.53 20.40 10.45
N ARG A 86 -15.94 21.64 10.71
CA ARG A 86 -16.76 22.45 9.78
C ARG A 86 -16.11 22.57 8.39
N LYS A 87 -14.79 22.78 8.33
CA LYS A 87 -14.03 22.86 7.06
C LYS A 87 -14.10 21.56 6.24
N GLN A 88 -14.25 20.42 6.91
CA GLN A 88 -14.25 19.10 6.26
C GLN A 88 -15.65 18.52 6.03
N VAL A 89 -16.73 19.14 6.54
CA VAL A 89 -18.11 18.66 6.31
C VAL A 89 -18.41 18.59 4.82
N PHE A 90 -18.19 19.67 4.07
CA PHE A 90 -18.53 19.70 2.64
C PHE A 90 -17.67 18.73 1.81
N PRO A 91 -16.32 18.75 1.89
CA PRO A 91 -15.50 17.73 1.24
C PRO A 91 -15.83 16.29 1.66
N GLY A 92 -16.13 16.07 2.95
CA GLY A 92 -16.51 14.77 3.50
C GLY A 92 -17.84 14.26 2.93
N CYS A 93 -18.84 15.13 2.78
CA CYS A 93 -20.10 14.78 2.13
C CYS A 93 -19.89 14.39 0.65
N CYS A 94 -19.06 15.13 -0.09
CA CYS A 94 -18.70 14.75 -1.47
C CYS A 94 -17.98 13.40 -1.54
N ALA A 95 -17.07 13.15 -0.60
CA ALA A 95 -16.34 11.88 -0.47
C ALA A 95 -17.30 10.71 -0.25
N LEU A 96 -18.23 10.86 0.70
CA LEU A 96 -19.21 9.83 1.05
C LEU A 96 -20.19 9.58 -0.10
N LEU A 97 -20.69 10.64 -0.73
CA LEU A 97 -21.60 10.53 -1.88
C LEU A 97 -20.95 9.73 -3.01
N LEU A 98 -19.72 10.07 -3.40
CA LEU A 98 -19.02 9.37 -4.47
C LEU A 98 -18.64 7.94 -4.07
N LEU A 99 -18.27 7.70 -2.81
CA LEU A 99 -18.03 6.34 -2.30
C LEU A 99 -19.29 5.48 -2.45
N VAL A 100 -20.46 5.96 -2.02
CA VAL A 100 -21.73 5.24 -2.14
C VAL A 100 -22.05 4.95 -3.61
N ILE A 101 -21.92 5.93 -4.50
CA ILE A 101 -22.14 5.74 -5.94
C ILE A 101 -21.21 4.64 -6.47
N THR A 102 -19.92 4.66 -6.10
CA THR A 102 -18.97 3.63 -6.56
C THR A 102 -19.27 2.24 -6.02
N MET A 103 -19.75 2.14 -4.78
CA MET A 103 -20.15 0.86 -4.17
C MET A 103 -21.38 0.28 -4.87
N LEU A 104 -22.40 1.12 -5.15
CA LEU A 104 -23.61 0.71 -5.87
C LEU A 104 -23.33 0.30 -7.32
N ALA A 105 -22.35 0.93 -7.96
CA ALA A 105 -21.91 0.56 -9.31
C ALA A 105 -21.06 -0.72 -9.36
N GLN A 106 -20.46 -1.14 -8.23
CA GLN A 106 -19.65 -2.36 -8.17
C GLN A 106 -20.50 -3.62 -7.95
N THR A 107 -21.67 -3.48 -7.32
CA THR A 107 -22.60 -4.59 -7.11
C THR A 107 -23.33 -5.02 -8.38
N SER A 108 -23.27 -4.25 -9.47
CA SER A 108 -24.23 -4.44 -10.57
C SER A 108 -23.89 -5.55 -11.56
N GLU A 109 -22.69 -5.74 -12.12
CA GLU A 109 -22.64 -6.66 -13.30
C GLU A 109 -21.38 -7.49 -13.58
N LEU A 110 -20.12 -7.14 -13.21
CA LEU A 110 -18.95 -7.87 -13.81
C LEU A 110 -17.67 -7.94 -12.95
N GLY A 111 -17.75 -7.64 -11.65
CA GLY A 111 -16.57 -7.22 -10.87
C GLY A 111 -16.29 -7.98 -9.58
N GLY A 112 -16.71 -9.24 -9.43
CA GLY A 112 -16.15 -10.17 -8.46
C GLY A 112 -16.00 -9.66 -7.02
N VAL A 113 -17.04 -9.12 -6.42
CA VAL A 113 -17.09 -9.08 -4.95
C VAL A 113 -17.19 -10.54 -4.50
N ARG A 114 -16.05 -11.14 -4.17
CA ARG A 114 -16.05 -12.44 -3.49
C ARG A 114 -16.70 -12.21 -2.14
N ASP A 115 -17.76 -12.96 -1.85
CA ASP A 115 -18.34 -13.00 -0.51
C ASP A 115 -17.22 -13.28 0.51
N HIS A 116 -17.30 -12.70 1.70
CA HIS A 116 -16.18 -12.42 2.61
C HIS A 116 -15.38 -13.67 3.06
N PHE A 117 -14.72 -14.45 2.20
CA PHE A 117 -13.94 -15.66 2.54
C PHE A 117 -14.57 -16.61 3.59
N GLY A 118 -15.88 -16.53 3.87
CA GLY A 118 -16.52 -17.15 5.04
C GLY A 118 -16.10 -16.61 6.42
N MET A 119 -15.31 -15.52 6.50
CA MET A 119 -14.73 -14.97 7.73
C MET A 119 -15.63 -13.93 8.42
N SER A 120 -15.65 -13.99 9.75
CA SER A 120 -16.27 -12.97 10.60
C SER A 120 -15.48 -11.65 10.60
N LYS A 121 -16.12 -10.54 10.98
CA LYS A 121 -15.46 -9.23 11.08
C LYS A 121 -14.28 -9.22 12.05
N LEU A 122 -14.33 -10.02 13.11
CA LEU A 122 -13.24 -10.13 14.09
C LEU A 122 -12.03 -10.87 13.52
N GLU A 123 -12.26 -11.91 12.73
CA GLU A 123 -11.19 -12.62 12.01
C GLU A 123 -10.54 -11.69 10.98
N LEU A 124 -11.34 -10.91 10.24
CA LEU A 124 -10.82 -9.93 9.28
C LEU A 124 -9.94 -8.88 9.96
N ILE A 125 -10.36 -8.31 11.10
CA ILE A 125 -9.54 -7.36 11.88
C ILE A 125 -8.24 -8.02 12.36
N SER A 126 -8.31 -9.29 12.76
CA SER A 126 -7.13 -10.05 13.22
C SER A 126 -6.13 -10.25 12.08
N VAL A 127 -6.61 -10.67 10.91
CA VAL A 127 -5.82 -10.82 9.68
C VAL A 127 -5.23 -9.47 9.26
N ASP A 128 -6.04 -8.41 9.22
CA ASP A 128 -5.59 -7.05 8.86
C ASP A 128 -4.52 -6.53 9.80
N THR A 129 -4.60 -6.82 11.10
CA THR A 129 -3.58 -6.43 12.08
C THR A 129 -2.22 -7.05 11.75
N VAL A 130 -2.21 -8.30 11.30
CA VAL A 130 -0.99 -9.00 10.85
C VAL A 130 -0.53 -8.46 9.50
N ILE A 131 -1.45 -8.21 8.56
CA ILE A 131 -1.14 -7.64 7.24
C ILE A 131 -0.53 -6.24 7.37
N MET A 132 -1.02 -5.41 8.28
CA MET A 132 -0.42 -4.09 8.54
C MET A 132 1.03 -4.19 9.01
N SER A 133 1.34 -5.15 9.88
CA SER A 133 2.73 -5.43 10.28
C SER A 133 3.56 -5.92 9.08
N LYS A 134 2.97 -6.76 8.22
CA LYS A 134 3.60 -7.23 6.99
C LYS A 134 3.90 -6.09 6.03
N TYR A 135 3.01 -5.12 5.89
CA TYR A 135 3.24 -3.92 5.09
C TYR A 135 4.40 -3.07 5.61
N VAL A 136 4.51 -2.87 6.93
CA VAL A 136 5.67 -2.22 7.53
C VAL A 136 6.95 -3.00 7.24
N GLN A 137 6.90 -4.34 7.37
CA GLN A 137 8.01 -5.21 6.99
C GLN A 137 8.39 -5.03 5.51
N MET A 138 7.42 -4.96 4.59
CA MET A 138 7.67 -4.80 3.15
C MET A 138 8.30 -3.45 2.80
N LEU A 139 8.00 -2.39 3.56
CA LEU A 139 8.61 -1.06 3.39
C LEU A 139 10.03 -0.97 3.95
N LEU A 140 10.33 -1.68 5.04
CA LEU A 140 11.66 -1.71 5.65
C LEU A 140 12.60 -2.72 4.98
N TRP A 141 12.06 -3.91 4.75
CA TRP A 141 12.76 -5.05 4.17
C TRP A 141 11.94 -5.65 3.02
N PRO A 142 12.07 -5.08 1.82
CA PRO A 142 11.46 -5.63 0.63
C PRO A 142 12.01 -7.02 0.27
N GLY A 143 11.31 -8.05 0.72
CA GLY A 143 11.57 -9.45 0.41
C GLY A 143 10.98 -9.88 -0.92
N THR A 144 10.62 -11.16 -1.02
CA THR A 144 9.97 -11.72 -2.22
C THR A 144 8.60 -11.08 -2.41
N ARG A 145 8.35 -10.64 -3.63
CA ARG A 145 7.11 -9.99 -4.04
C ARG A 145 6.34 -10.87 -4.99
N SER A 146 5.05 -10.61 -5.11
CA SER A 146 4.17 -11.30 -6.05
C SER A 146 3.03 -10.36 -6.43
N VAL A 147 2.44 -10.56 -7.61
CA VAL A 147 1.22 -9.83 -8.01
C VAL A 147 0.01 -10.25 -7.18
N LEU A 148 0.06 -11.44 -6.57
CA LEU A 148 -0.95 -11.97 -5.67
C LEU A 148 -0.28 -12.54 -4.43
N TYR A 149 -0.90 -12.29 -3.29
CA TYR A 149 -0.46 -12.78 -2.00
C TYR A 149 -1.56 -13.62 -1.34
N ASP A 150 -1.16 -14.70 -0.67
CA ASP A 150 -2.03 -15.51 0.19
C ASP A 150 -1.50 -15.47 1.62
N PRO A 151 -1.78 -14.40 2.37
CA PRO A 151 -1.38 -14.34 3.77
C PRO A 151 -2.13 -15.43 4.56
N PRO A 152 -1.47 -16.10 5.53
CA PRO A 152 -2.14 -17.12 6.33
C PRO A 152 -3.31 -16.50 7.09
N THR A 153 -4.49 -17.11 6.97
CA THR A 153 -5.71 -16.68 7.65
C THR A 153 -6.03 -17.51 8.90
N SER A 154 -5.49 -18.73 8.98
CA SER A 154 -5.64 -19.65 10.11
C SER A 154 -4.30 -19.90 10.81
N GLY A 155 -4.35 -20.26 12.10
CA GLY A 155 -3.14 -20.51 12.89
C GLY A 155 -2.31 -19.26 13.22
N ILE A 156 -2.85 -18.06 13.00
CA ILE A 156 -2.12 -16.79 13.15
C ILE A 156 -2.22 -16.15 14.54
N ALA A 157 -2.80 -16.82 15.53
CA ALA A 157 -3.10 -16.21 16.84
C ALA A 157 -1.87 -15.52 17.49
N TRP A 158 -0.69 -16.14 17.43
CA TRP A 158 0.54 -15.54 17.96
C TRP A 158 0.99 -14.31 17.16
N ASN A 159 0.87 -14.35 15.83
CA ASN A 159 1.18 -13.21 14.97
C ASN A 159 0.24 -12.04 15.24
N VAL A 160 -1.04 -12.32 15.54
CA VAL A 160 -2.04 -11.30 15.92
C VAL A 160 -1.65 -10.67 17.25
N VAL A 161 -1.35 -11.47 18.28
CA VAL A 161 -0.95 -10.94 19.60
C VAL A 161 0.31 -10.07 19.50
N ILE A 162 1.34 -10.56 18.80
CA ILE A 162 2.59 -9.80 18.59
C ILE A 162 2.30 -8.50 17.83
N SER A 163 1.57 -8.58 16.71
CA SER A 163 1.24 -7.41 15.89
C SER A 163 0.41 -6.38 16.67
N ALA A 164 -0.64 -6.82 17.36
CA ALA A 164 -1.48 -5.95 18.17
C ALA A 164 -0.67 -5.26 19.29
N THR A 165 0.22 -6.00 19.95
CA THR A 165 1.13 -5.46 20.98
C THR A 165 2.07 -4.41 20.38
N CYS A 166 2.69 -4.70 19.24
CA CYS A 166 3.56 -3.75 18.54
C CYS A 166 2.81 -2.48 18.11
N TRP A 167 1.60 -2.61 17.58
CA TRP A 167 0.76 -1.47 17.18
C TRP A 167 0.32 -0.65 18.38
N LEU A 168 -0.04 -1.28 19.51
CA LEU A 168 -0.37 -0.59 20.74
C LEU A 168 0.83 0.22 21.27
N LEU A 169 2.02 -0.39 21.34
CA LEU A 169 3.25 0.28 21.77
C LEU A 169 3.61 1.44 20.83
N THR A 170 3.45 1.24 19.52
CA THR A 170 3.68 2.28 18.50
C THR A 170 2.72 3.45 18.69
N ALA A 171 1.42 3.17 18.91
CA ALA A 171 0.42 4.20 19.17
C ALA A 171 0.73 5.00 20.45
N LEU A 172 1.09 4.33 21.54
CA LEU A 172 1.50 4.98 22.79
C LEU A 172 2.73 5.87 22.60
N LEU A 173 3.74 5.38 21.88
CA LEU A 173 4.94 6.14 21.55
C LEU A 173 4.59 7.38 20.72
N PHE A 174 3.75 7.23 19.70
CA PHE A 174 3.36 8.33 18.81
C PHE A 174 2.54 9.38 19.54
N VAL A 175 1.64 8.98 20.44
CA VAL A 175 0.91 9.92 21.32
C VAL A 175 1.88 10.68 22.21
N ARG A 176 2.85 9.99 22.82
CA ARG A 176 3.84 10.64 23.70
C ARG A 176 4.74 11.61 22.94
N MET A 177 5.28 11.20 21.79
CA MET A 177 6.15 12.04 20.95
C MET A 177 5.36 13.17 20.28
N GLY A 178 4.12 12.89 19.88
CA GLY A 178 3.17 13.79 19.24
C GLY A 178 2.79 15.01 20.05
N LYS A 179 2.77 14.89 21.38
CA LYS A 179 2.59 16.02 22.29
C LYS A 179 3.66 17.10 22.09
N ARG A 180 4.88 16.71 21.71
CA ARG A 180 6.00 17.64 21.42
C ARG A 180 6.15 17.94 19.94
N GLN A 181 5.92 16.96 19.08
CA GLN A 181 6.06 17.08 17.63
C GLN A 181 4.79 16.57 16.94
N PRO A 182 3.80 17.45 16.71
CA PRO A 182 2.50 17.04 16.15
C PRO A 182 2.59 16.40 14.75
N LEU A 183 3.65 16.70 13.99
CA LEU A 183 3.91 16.07 12.69
C LEU A 183 4.06 14.55 12.77
N ILE A 184 4.52 13.99 13.90
CA ILE A 184 4.61 12.55 14.10
C ILE A 184 3.22 11.91 14.14
N LEU A 185 2.28 12.52 14.89
CA LEU A 185 0.90 12.07 14.94
C LEU A 185 0.23 12.19 13.58
N PHE A 186 0.46 13.33 12.90
CA PHE A 186 -0.07 13.55 11.57
C PHE A 186 0.45 12.50 10.57
N ALA A 187 1.76 12.23 10.52
CA ALA A 187 2.34 11.22 9.63
C ALA A 187 1.82 9.81 9.94
N GLY A 188 1.78 9.42 11.23
CA GLY A 188 1.24 8.13 11.65
C GLY A 188 -0.23 7.95 11.31
N ALA A 189 -1.08 8.94 11.59
CA ALA A 189 -2.49 8.88 11.21
C ALA A 189 -2.67 8.87 9.69
N THR A 190 -1.90 9.66 8.94
CA THR A 190 -1.97 9.67 7.47
C THR A 190 -1.61 8.29 6.90
N PHE A 191 -0.60 7.61 7.45
CA PHE A 191 -0.26 6.24 7.08
C PHE A 191 -1.44 5.28 7.27
N ILE A 192 -2.08 5.32 8.44
CA ILE A 192 -3.23 4.46 8.77
C ILE A 192 -4.43 4.82 7.89
N LEU A 193 -4.77 6.10 7.77
CA LEU A 193 -5.89 6.58 6.96
C LEU A 193 -5.76 6.14 5.50
N LEU A 194 -4.56 6.20 4.91
CA LEU A 194 -4.34 5.75 3.54
C LEU A 194 -4.48 4.22 3.37
N LEU A 195 -4.35 3.44 4.45
CA LEU A 195 -4.55 2.00 4.43
C LEU A 195 -6.01 1.59 4.67
N ILE A 196 -6.80 2.36 5.42
CA ILE A 196 -8.20 2.00 5.76
C ILE A 196 -9.04 1.53 4.56
N PRO A 197 -9.07 2.21 3.39
CA PRO A 197 -9.90 1.78 2.26
C PRO A 197 -9.43 0.50 1.57
N VAL A 198 -8.21 0.05 1.87
CA VAL A 198 -7.58 -1.15 1.28
C VAL A 198 -7.38 -2.27 2.31
N LEU A 199 -7.80 -2.05 3.55
CA LEU A 199 -7.95 -3.10 4.55
C LEU A 199 -9.24 -3.88 4.28
N ASN A 200 -9.29 -5.12 4.78
CA ASN A 200 -10.39 -6.06 4.55
C ASN A 200 -11.65 -5.76 5.39
N LEU A 201 -11.74 -4.55 5.96
CA LEU A 201 -12.96 -4.01 6.59
C LEU A 201 -14.12 -3.87 5.59
N PHE A 202 -13.78 -3.68 4.31
CA PHE A 202 -14.72 -3.70 3.19
C PHE A 202 -14.38 -4.90 2.31
N PRO A 203 -15.40 -5.57 1.73
CA PRO A 203 -15.15 -6.73 0.87
C PRO A 203 -14.33 -6.33 -0.36
N ILE A 204 -13.10 -6.85 -0.43
CA ILE A 204 -12.16 -6.65 -1.52
C ILE A 204 -11.73 -8.01 -2.08
N THR A 205 -11.33 -8.02 -3.36
CA THR A 205 -11.00 -9.25 -4.11
C THR A 205 -9.73 -9.95 -3.63
N THR A 206 -8.85 -9.25 -2.92
CA THR A 206 -7.51 -9.72 -2.55
C THR A 206 -7.14 -9.17 -1.18
N LEU A 207 -6.64 -10.04 -0.30
CA LEU A 207 -6.28 -9.69 1.08
C LEU A 207 -5.11 -8.71 1.17
N MET A 208 -4.11 -8.85 0.30
CA MET A 208 -2.88 -8.06 0.35
C MET A 208 -2.32 -7.82 -1.06
N ASN A 209 -1.78 -6.62 -1.34
CA ASN A 209 -1.04 -6.29 -2.58
C ASN A 209 0.03 -5.21 -2.35
N ASP A 210 1.05 -5.14 -3.23
CA ASP A 210 2.08 -4.11 -3.19
C ASP A 210 1.49 -2.73 -3.46
N ARG A 211 0.58 -2.64 -4.43
CA ARG A 211 -0.04 -1.38 -4.87
C ARG A 211 -0.78 -0.60 -3.77
N TYR A 212 -1.12 -1.25 -2.66
CA TYR A 212 -1.77 -0.59 -1.52
C TYR A 212 -0.78 0.30 -0.76
N LEU A 213 0.53 0.06 -0.88
CA LEU A 213 1.57 0.83 -0.20
C LEU A 213 2.07 2.06 -0.97
N TYR A 214 1.50 2.36 -2.15
CA TYR A 214 1.93 3.49 -2.97
C TYR A 214 1.91 4.81 -2.17
N LEU A 215 0.74 5.31 -1.78
CA LEU A 215 0.66 6.54 -0.98
C LEU A 215 1.13 6.37 0.48
N PRO A 216 0.80 5.29 1.22
CA PRO A 216 1.25 5.12 2.61
C PRO A 216 2.77 5.19 2.79
N SER A 217 3.54 4.75 1.79
CA SER A 217 5.00 4.79 1.86
C SER A 217 5.58 6.21 2.00
N ILE A 218 4.85 7.25 1.56
CA ILE A 218 5.30 8.65 1.65
C ILE A 218 5.41 9.13 3.11
N PRO A 219 4.31 9.16 3.91
CA PRO A 219 4.41 9.55 5.32
C PRO A 219 5.27 8.57 6.13
N PHE A 220 5.32 7.28 5.75
CA PHE A 220 6.18 6.29 6.38
C PHE A 220 7.67 6.65 6.27
N PHE A 221 8.18 6.83 5.04
CA PHE A 221 9.59 7.17 4.84
C PHE A 221 9.90 8.58 5.36
N ALA A 222 8.98 9.54 5.23
CA ALA A 222 9.14 10.86 5.82
C ALA A 222 9.38 10.77 7.33
N LEU A 223 8.60 9.95 8.05
CA LEU A 223 8.74 9.75 9.49
C LEU A 223 10.08 9.08 9.84
N ILE A 224 10.44 8.01 9.15
CA ILE A 224 11.69 7.26 9.40
C ILE A 224 12.92 8.14 9.18
N PHE A 225 13.00 8.84 8.05
CA PHE A 225 14.17 9.67 7.74
C PHE A 225 14.25 10.94 8.60
N ALA A 226 13.11 11.59 8.90
CA ALA A 226 13.09 12.72 9.83
C ALA A 226 13.50 12.28 11.25
N GLY A 227 13.02 11.12 11.71
CA GLY A 227 13.41 10.54 13.00
C GLY A 227 14.89 10.19 13.06
N ALA A 228 15.42 9.57 12.00
CA ALA A 228 16.83 9.22 11.90
C ALA A 228 17.74 10.47 11.93
N MET A 229 17.38 11.52 11.19
CA MET A 229 18.12 12.78 11.19
C MET A 229 18.14 13.44 12.57
N GLN A 230 16.99 13.54 13.24
CA GLN A 230 16.93 14.10 14.60
C GLN A 230 17.73 13.27 15.61
N LEU A 231 17.74 11.93 15.47
CA LEU A 231 18.53 11.07 16.34
C LEU A 231 20.04 11.28 16.10
N LEU A 232 20.46 11.38 14.85
CA LEU A 232 21.84 11.66 14.48
C LEU A 232 22.31 13.02 15.02
N GLU A 233 21.49 14.07 14.91
CA GLU A 233 21.78 15.38 15.49
C GLU A 233 21.96 15.29 17.01
N ARG A 234 21.07 14.59 17.73
CA ARG A 234 21.21 14.40 19.18
C ARG A 234 22.46 13.59 19.57
N LEU A 235 22.81 12.58 18.78
CA LEU A 235 24.02 11.77 19.03
C LEU A 235 25.29 12.58 18.77
N ARG A 236 25.28 13.44 17.75
CA ARG A 236 26.35 14.42 17.47
C ARG A 236 26.61 15.28 18.70
N ASP A 237 25.55 15.88 19.25
CA ASP A 237 25.67 16.84 20.36
C ASP A 237 26.12 16.17 21.66
N ARG A 238 25.69 14.92 21.91
CA ARG A 238 26.05 14.18 23.13
C ARG A 238 27.44 13.56 23.09
N ILE A 239 27.78 12.85 22.00
CA ILE A 239 28.97 11.98 21.95
C ILE A 239 30.16 12.72 21.35
N LEU A 240 29.96 13.41 20.23
CA LEU A 240 31.07 13.98 19.46
C LEU A 240 31.71 15.20 20.16
N VAL A 241 30.90 15.98 20.90
CA VAL A 241 31.36 17.17 21.63
C VAL A 241 32.23 16.80 22.83
N HIS A 242 32.01 15.63 23.46
CA HIS A 242 32.70 15.23 24.70
C HIS A 242 33.94 14.35 24.47
N VAL A 243 33.99 13.56 23.38
CA VAL A 243 35.06 12.56 23.18
C VAL A 243 36.27 13.11 22.40
N LEU A 244 36.10 14.17 21.61
CA LEU A 244 37.18 14.76 20.80
C LEU A 244 37.30 16.28 21.04
N PRO A 245 37.85 16.72 22.18
CA PRO A 245 38.05 18.13 22.49
C PRO A 245 39.33 18.63 21.81
N GLY A 246 39.25 19.00 20.53
CA GLY A 246 40.38 19.69 19.89
C GLY A 246 40.41 19.59 18.37
N LYS A 247 40.38 20.77 17.74
CA LYS A 247 40.62 21.02 16.31
C LYS A 247 39.63 20.38 15.34
N SER A 248 38.60 21.18 15.04
CA SER A 248 38.05 21.39 13.69
C SER A 248 38.06 20.18 12.76
N ARG A 249 36.97 19.40 12.74
CA ARG A 249 36.71 18.48 11.62
C ARG A 249 35.23 18.40 11.34
N SER A 250 34.81 19.22 10.36
CA SER A 250 33.70 18.97 9.44
C SER A 250 32.42 18.45 10.12
N GLY A 251 31.46 19.35 10.37
CA GLY A 251 30.09 18.98 10.77
C GLY A 251 29.36 18.04 9.80
N TYR A 252 30.06 17.59 8.75
CA TYR A 252 29.60 16.69 7.71
C TYR A 252 29.92 15.21 7.97
N PHE A 253 30.67 14.80 9.01
CA PHE A 253 30.95 13.35 9.22
C PHE A 253 29.69 12.50 9.43
N LEU A 254 28.84 12.83 10.42
CA LEU A 254 27.57 12.12 10.64
C LEU A 254 26.61 12.22 9.44
N PRO A 255 26.41 13.41 8.83
CA PRO A 255 25.67 13.54 7.58
C PRO A 255 26.25 12.71 6.43
N ALA A 256 27.58 12.57 6.33
CA ALA A 256 28.24 11.75 5.31
C ALA A 256 28.00 10.26 5.54
N VAL A 257 28.14 9.77 6.79
CA VAL A 257 27.83 8.37 7.13
C VAL A 257 26.35 8.06 6.81
N PHE A 258 25.44 8.95 7.21
CA PHE A 258 24.03 8.81 6.86
C PHE A 258 23.79 8.85 5.35
N GLY A 259 24.46 9.75 4.64
CA GLY A 259 24.41 9.84 3.18
C GLY A 259 24.88 8.54 2.50
N VAL A 260 25.96 7.93 3.00
CA VAL A 260 26.46 6.63 2.52
C VAL A 260 25.47 5.51 2.80
N LEU A 261 24.86 5.47 3.99
CA LEU A 261 23.83 4.47 4.33
C LEU A 261 22.57 4.62 3.45
N VAL A 262 22.13 5.86 3.23
CA VAL A 262 21.01 6.17 2.32
C VAL A 262 21.38 5.76 0.90
N LEU A 263 22.59 6.07 0.43
CA LEU A 263 23.03 5.67 -0.91
C LEU A 263 23.07 4.15 -1.06
N ALA A 264 23.61 3.41 -0.08
CA ALA A 264 23.61 1.95 -0.08
C ALA A 264 22.19 1.38 -0.11
N LEU A 265 21.26 1.97 0.65
CA LEU A 265 19.84 1.61 0.63
C LEU A 265 19.23 1.87 -0.75
N LEU A 266 19.52 3.03 -1.36
CA LEU A 266 19.03 3.38 -2.67
C LEU A 266 19.56 2.40 -3.73
N THR A 267 20.86 2.08 -3.73
CA THR A 267 21.47 1.10 -4.64
C THR A 267 20.82 -0.28 -4.49
N ARG A 268 20.60 -0.74 -3.26
CA ARG A 268 19.91 -2.02 -3.00
C ARG A 268 18.49 -2.00 -3.58
N PHE A 269 17.73 -0.94 -3.34
CA PHE A 269 16.36 -0.82 -3.83
C PHE A 269 16.31 -0.72 -5.35
N SER A 270 17.20 0.05 -5.98
CA SER A 270 17.33 0.08 -7.44
C SER A 270 17.58 -1.31 -8.01
N TRP A 271 18.54 -2.05 -7.46
CA TRP A 271 18.86 -3.41 -7.93
C TRP A 271 17.68 -4.38 -7.78
N GLN A 272 16.97 -4.34 -6.65
CA GLN A 272 15.77 -5.15 -6.45
C GLN A 272 14.62 -4.76 -7.39
N THR A 273 14.46 -3.45 -7.65
CA THR A 273 13.47 -2.93 -8.59
C THR A 273 13.75 -3.43 -10.00
N GLU A 274 14.98 -3.29 -10.49
CA GLU A 274 15.37 -3.78 -11.81
C GLU A 274 15.14 -5.29 -11.97
N ARG A 275 15.51 -6.08 -10.96
CA ARG A 275 15.23 -7.53 -10.97
C ARG A 275 13.74 -7.85 -10.97
N TYR A 276 12.92 -7.07 -10.28
CA TYR A 276 11.48 -7.32 -10.26
C TYR A 276 10.81 -6.83 -11.54
N LEU A 277 11.32 -5.79 -12.19
CA LEU A 277 10.81 -5.31 -13.48
C LEU A 277 10.86 -6.39 -14.56
N THR A 278 11.85 -7.29 -14.54
CA THR A 278 11.92 -8.40 -15.51
C THR A 278 10.76 -9.37 -15.37
N VAL A 279 10.20 -9.53 -14.15
CA VAL A 279 9.01 -10.36 -13.91
C VAL A 279 7.78 -9.76 -14.60
N TRP A 280 7.68 -8.44 -14.67
CA TRP A 280 6.55 -7.71 -15.25
C TRP A 280 6.64 -7.51 -16.76
N ARG A 281 7.60 -8.16 -17.44
CA ARG A 281 7.85 -7.99 -18.87
C ARG A 281 6.67 -8.43 -19.73
N ASP A 282 6.07 -9.56 -19.41
CA ASP A 282 4.95 -10.17 -20.14
C ASP A 282 4.12 -11.08 -19.22
N GLY A 283 2.94 -11.49 -19.70
CA GLY A 283 2.02 -12.31 -18.92
C GLY A 283 2.61 -13.67 -18.51
N LEU A 284 3.35 -14.33 -19.40
CA LEU A 284 3.92 -15.64 -19.08
C LEU A 284 4.97 -15.52 -17.99
N THR A 285 5.94 -14.61 -18.13
CA THR A 285 6.99 -14.41 -17.12
C THR A 285 6.38 -14.04 -15.75
N LEU A 286 5.36 -13.17 -15.75
CA LEU A 286 4.66 -12.76 -14.53
C LEU A 286 3.97 -13.94 -13.84
N TRP A 287 3.18 -14.71 -14.59
CA TRP A 287 2.40 -15.81 -14.01
C TRP A 287 3.25 -17.03 -13.69
N GLN A 288 4.32 -17.29 -14.45
CA GLN A 288 5.32 -18.31 -14.10
C GLN A 288 5.95 -17.98 -12.76
N TYR A 289 6.49 -16.76 -12.61
CA TYR A 289 7.07 -16.33 -11.35
C TYR A 289 6.05 -16.40 -10.20
N THR A 290 4.83 -15.89 -10.41
CA THR A 290 3.76 -15.91 -9.39
C THR A 290 3.40 -17.34 -8.97
N SER A 291 3.38 -18.30 -9.91
CA SER A 291 3.10 -19.71 -9.60
C SER A 291 4.19 -20.36 -8.73
N THR A 292 5.43 -19.87 -8.78
CA THR A 292 6.48 -20.33 -7.86
C THR A 292 6.33 -19.78 -6.44
N GLN A 293 5.64 -18.64 -6.31
CA GLN A 293 5.44 -17.96 -5.01
C GLN A 293 4.19 -18.46 -4.31
N VAL A 294 3.10 -18.62 -5.05
CA VAL A 294 1.79 -19.00 -4.50
C VAL A 294 1.11 -20.03 -5.40
N PRO A 295 1.62 -21.28 -5.46
CA PRO A 295 1.12 -22.31 -6.37
C PRO A 295 -0.30 -22.77 -6.03
N GLU A 296 -0.72 -22.60 -4.78
CA GLU A 296 -1.98 -23.13 -4.25
C GLU A 296 -3.21 -22.32 -4.68
N ILE A 297 -3.03 -21.07 -5.16
CA ILE A 297 -4.15 -20.24 -5.61
C ILE A 297 -4.63 -20.69 -7.00
N PRO A 298 -5.92 -21.08 -7.15
CA PRO A 298 -6.48 -21.49 -8.44
C PRO A 298 -6.35 -20.43 -9.54
N VAL A 299 -6.61 -19.16 -9.22
CA VAL A 299 -6.51 -18.03 -10.17
C VAL A 299 -5.11 -17.90 -10.75
N VAL A 300 -4.06 -18.17 -9.97
CA VAL A 300 -2.66 -18.12 -10.46
C VAL A 300 -2.45 -19.18 -11.55
N GLN A 301 -2.95 -20.40 -11.33
CA GLN A 301 -2.85 -21.49 -12.30
C GLN A 301 -3.68 -21.24 -13.55
N ILE A 302 -4.88 -20.68 -13.39
CA ILE A 302 -5.73 -20.29 -14.53
C ILE A 302 -5.04 -19.26 -15.40
N GLN A 303 -4.43 -18.23 -14.81
CA GLN A 303 -3.76 -17.18 -15.56
C GLN A 303 -2.45 -17.63 -16.19
N LEU A 304 -1.72 -18.54 -15.52
CA LEU A 304 -0.56 -19.19 -16.10
C LEU A 304 -0.96 -20.02 -17.33
N ALA A 305 -2.01 -20.82 -17.24
CA ALA A 305 -2.53 -21.60 -18.36
C ALA A 305 -3.01 -20.71 -19.51
N ASN A 306 -3.73 -19.61 -19.23
CA ASN A 306 -4.09 -18.61 -20.24
C ASN A 306 -2.86 -18.06 -20.98
N SER A 307 -1.76 -17.84 -20.26
CA SER A 307 -0.53 -17.29 -20.83
C SER A 307 0.22 -18.28 -21.72
N TYR A 308 0.19 -19.59 -21.41
CA TYR A 308 0.72 -20.62 -22.30
C TYR A 308 -0.16 -20.80 -23.54
N HIS A 309 -1.49 -20.82 -23.36
CA HIS A 309 -2.42 -20.94 -24.48
C HIS A 309 -2.30 -19.75 -25.45
N SER A 310 -2.15 -18.52 -24.96
CA SER A 310 -1.95 -17.34 -25.81
C SER A 310 -0.62 -17.34 -26.58
N GLN A 311 0.36 -18.14 -26.14
CA GLN A 311 1.61 -18.39 -26.87
C GLN A 311 1.54 -19.60 -27.81
N GLY A 312 0.39 -20.27 -27.90
CA GLY A 312 0.17 -21.43 -28.77
C GLY A 312 0.43 -22.79 -28.11
N ASP A 313 0.87 -22.84 -26.85
CA ASP A 313 1.11 -24.08 -26.11
C ASP A 313 -0.15 -24.51 -25.33
N SER A 314 -1.18 -24.90 -26.06
CA SER A 314 -2.47 -25.36 -25.51
C SER A 314 -2.33 -26.66 -24.71
N GLU A 315 -1.40 -27.54 -25.10
CA GLU A 315 -1.19 -28.82 -24.41
C GLU A 315 -0.70 -28.57 -22.97
N ARG A 316 0.32 -27.72 -22.82
CA ARG A 316 0.83 -27.36 -21.49
C ARG A 316 -0.21 -26.59 -20.68
N ALA A 317 -0.97 -25.71 -21.31
CA ALA A 317 -2.07 -25.00 -20.66
C ALA A 317 -3.11 -25.96 -20.06
N VAL A 318 -3.56 -26.96 -20.83
CA VAL A 318 -4.51 -27.98 -20.36
C VAL A 318 -3.92 -28.81 -19.22
N ASN A 319 -2.66 -29.21 -19.32
CA ASN A 319 -1.99 -29.99 -18.27
C ASN A 319 -1.90 -29.21 -16.95
N ILE A 320 -1.60 -27.91 -17.01
CA ILE A 320 -1.60 -27.02 -15.82
C ILE A 320 -2.98 -26.99 -15.18
N LEU A 321 -4.05 -26.81 -15.96
CA LEU A 321 -5.42 -26.76 -15.42
C LEU A 321 -5.85 -28.11 -14.80
N ARG A 322 -5.51 -29.23 -15.43
CA ARG A 322 -5.80 -30.57 -14.88
C ARG A 322 -5.08 -30.79 -13.55
N HIS A 323 -3.82 -30.41 -13.47
CA HIS A 323 -3.04 -30.48 -12.23
C HIS A 323 -3.62 -29.55 -11.16
N ALA A 324 -4.01 -28.33 -11.54
CA ALA A 324 -4.62 -27.37 -10.62
C ALA A 324 -5.93 -27.88 -10.02
N LEU A 325 -6.79 -28.55 -10.81
CA LEU A 325 -8.03 -29.15 -10.31
C LEU A 325 -7.81 -30.23 -9.24
N GLN A 326 -6.63 -30.87 -9.22
CA GLN A 326 -6.28 -31.92 -8.25
C GLN A 326 -5.57 -31.36 -7.02
N GLN A 327 -4.70 -30.37 -7.21
CA GLN A 327 -3.78 -29.88 -6.16
C GLN A 327 -4.27 -28.62 -5.44
N THR A 328 -5.18 -27.87 -6.05
CA THR A 328 -5.72 -26.63 -5.45
C THR A 328 -7.15 -26.86 -4.93
N LYS A 329 -7.68 -25.88 -4.19
CA LYS A 329 -9.07 -25.87 -3.71
C LYS A 329 -9.88 -24.80 -4.45
N PRO A 330 -10.25 -25.01 -5.73
CA PRO A 330 -11.04 -24.04 -6.47
C PRO A 330 -12.47 -23.95 -5.92
N ASP A 331 -12.99 -22.72 -5.90
CA ASP A 331 -14.42 -22.47 -5.76
C ASP A 331 -15.17 -23.02 -6.99
N GLU A 332 -16.51 -23.06 -6.92
CA GLU A 332 -17.34 -23.63 -7.98
C GLU A 332 -17.13 -22.91 -9.33
N LEU A 333 -17.05 -21.57 -9.30
CA LEU A 333 -16.82 -20.76 -10.49
C LEU A 333 -15.45 -21.00 -11.12
N ASP A 334 -14.39 -21.07 -10.32
CA ASP A 334 -13.03 -21.34 -10.80
C ASP A 334 -12.94 -22.78 -11.32
N ARG A 335 -13.64 -23.74 -10.70
CA ARG A 335 -13.73 -25.13 -11.19
C ARG A 335 -14.42 -25.20 -12.55
N GLU A 336 -15.56 -24.55 -12.70
CA GLU A 336 -16.29 -24.46 -13.98
C GLU A 336 -15.45 -23.81 -15.07
N ARG A 337 -14.81 -22.67 -14.77
CA ARG A 337 -13.90 -21.97 -15.69
C ARG A 337 -12.75 -22.87 -16.15
N MET A 338 -12.13 -23.61 -15.23
CA MET A 338 -11.05 -24.54 -15.57
C MET A 338 -11.53 -25.68 -16.45
N GLN A 339 -12.65 -26.30 -16.12
CA GLN A 339 -13.21 -27.39 -16.91
C GLN A 339 -13.66 -26.94 -18.30
N GLN A 340 -14.25 -25.75 -18.41
CA GLN A 340 -14.61 -25.15 -19.70
C GLN A 340 -13.38 -24.95 -20.57
N LYS A 341 -12.32 -24.32 -20.05
CA LYS A 341 -11.06 -24.11 -20.76
C LYS A 341 -10.41 -25.42 -21.20
N ILE A 342 -10.41 -26.44 -20.34
CA ILE A 342 -9.88 -27.77 -20.69
C ILE A 342 -10.65 -28.34 -21.90
N ARG A 343 -11.98 -28.25 -21.92
CA ARG A 343 -12.79 -28.72 -23.05
C ARG A 343 -12.50 -27.94 -24.33
N GLU A 344 -12.46 -26.62 -24.25
CA GLU A 344 -12.23 -25.74 -25.41
C GLU A 344 -10.83 -25.90 -26.01
N TRP A 345 -9.79 -26.04 -25.18
CA TRP A 345 -8.41 -26.09 -25.67
C TRP A 345 -7.92 -27.48 -26.04
N SER A 346 -8.62 -28.52 -25.60
CA SER A 346 -8.31 -29.91 -25.99
C SER A 346 -8.90 -30.31 -27.34
N SER A 347 -9.88 -29.56 -27.86
CA SER A 347 -10.49 -29.79 -29.18
C SER A 347 -9.74 -29.11 -30.33
N VAL A 348 -8.83 -28.19 -30.03
CA VAL A 348 -7.94 -27.55 -31.01
C VAL A 348 -6.76 -28.48 -31.27
N LYS A 349 -6.92 -29.41 -32.21
CA LYS A 349 -5.85 -30.24 -32.77
C LYS A 349 -5.66 -29.95 -34.25
#